data_AF-A0ABC8TX48-F1
#
_entry.id   AF-A0ABC8TX48-F1
#
_cell.length_a   1.000
_cell.length_b   1.000
_cell.length_c   1.000
_cell.angle_alpha   90.00
_cell.angle_beta   90.00
_cell.angle_gamma   90.00
#
_symmetry.space_group_name_H-M   'P 1'
#
loop_
_entity.id
_entity.type
_entity.pdbx_description
1 polymer ?
#
loop_
_entity_poly.entity_id
_entity_poly.type
_entity_poly.pdbx_seq_one_letter_code
_entity_poly.pdbx_strand_id
1 'polypeptide(L)'
;MVINHGVPECLLKGIIDASTEFFNLKKKEKKEFAGKKSLDPIKCGTSLTTSNGKIFLWRDFLKLFVQPDQFLYPNKPIGLSAPKPYKTLTKPVKNGASPW
;
A
#
# COMPACT_ATOMS: atom_id res chain seq x y z
N MET A 1 -13.58 13.61 -5.72
CA MET A 1 -12.54 14.03 -4.76
C MET A 1 -13.23 14.23 -3.42
N VAL A 2 -12.72 13.68 -2.31
CA VAL A 2 -13.32 13.83 -0.97
C VAL A 2 -12.43 14.76 -0.15
N ILE A 3 -13.04 15.72 0.53
CA ILE A 3 -12.40 16.61 1.50
C ILE A 3 -12.97 16.35 2.90
N ASN A 4 -12.25 16.72 3.96
CA ASN A 4 -12.64 16.48 5.36
C ASN A 4 -12.87 15.00 5.73
N HIS A 5 -12.09 14.08 5.14
CA HIS A 5 -12.19 12.62 5.39
C HIS A 5 -11.65 12.17 6.76
N GLY A 6 -11.18 13.09 7.63
CA GLY A 6 -10.71 12.78 8.98
C GLY A 6 -9.37 12.04 9.06
N VAL A 7 -8.64 11.89 7.94
CA VAL A 7 -7.30 11.29 7.94
C VAL A 7 -6.27 12.41 8.15
N PRO A 8 -5.38 12.30 9.14
CA PRO A 8 -4.37 13.32 9.40
C PRO A 8 -3.43 13.53 8.20
N GLU A 9 -3.17 14.78 7.84
CA GLU A 9 -2.29 15.12 6.71
C GLU A 9 -0.86 14.57 6.89
N CYS A 10 -0.32 14.63 8.10
CA CYS A 10 0.99 14.05 8.42
C CYS A 10 1.07 12.55 8.10
N LEU A 11 -0.03 11.81 8.27
CA LEU A 11 -0.10 10.39 7.97
C LEU A 11 -0.14 10.12 6.46
N LEU A 12 -0.89 10.93 5.71
CA LEU A 12 -0.91 10.85 4.25
C LEU A 12 0.48 11.17 3.68
N LYS A 13 1.10 12.26 4.16
CA LYS A 13 2.46 12.64 3.78
C LYS A 13 3.46 11.54 4.07
N GLY A 14 3.40 10.93 5.26
CA GLY A 14 4.27 9.80 5.62
C GLY A 14 4.14 8.60 4.67
N ILE A 15 2.93 8.27 4.22
CA ILE A 15 2.75 7.19 3.22
C ILE A 15 3.32 7.58 1.86
N ILE A 16 3.10 8.80 1.41
CA ILE A 16 3.61 9.28 0.12
C ILE A 16 5.14 9.26 0.13
N ASP A 17 5.76 9.77 1.19
CA ASP A 17 7.21 9.83 1.36
C ASP A 17 7.80 8.40 1.39
N ALA A 18 7.24 7.51 2.21
CA ALA A 18 7.72 6.13 2.33
C ALA A 18 7.54 5.32 1.02
N SER A 19 6.45 5.56 0.28
CA SER A 19 6.24 4.95 -1.04
C SER A 19 7.27 5.46 -2.04
N THR A 20 7.54 6.76 -2.04
CA THR A 20 8.52 7.41 -2.92
C THR A 20 9.92 6.87 -2.64
N GLU A 21 10.31 6.79 -1.38
CA GLU A 21 11.58 6.19 -0.96
C GLU A 21 11.73 4.75 -1.44
N PHE A 22 10.69 3.91 -1.29
CA PHE A 22 10.70 2.54 -1.79
C PHE A 22 10.94 2.48 -3.30
N PHE A 23 10.21 3.27 -4.08
CA PHE A 23 10.39 3.33 -5.54
C PHE A 23 11.66 4.05 -5.99
N ASN A 24 12.42 4.65 -5.07
CA ASN A 24 13.76 5.18 -5.34
C ASN A 24 14.90 4.22 -4.96
N LEU A 25 14.62 3.11 -4.25
CA LEU A 25 15.62 2.09 -3.94
C LEU A 25 16.27 1.51 -5.21
N LYS A 26 17.51 1.02 -5.08
CA LYS A 26 18.21 0.40 -6.21
C LYS A 26 17.46 -0.86 -6.65
N LYS A 27 17.51 -1.17 -7.95
CA LYS A 27 16.87 -2.38 -8.52
C LYS A 27 17.26 -3.66 -7.77
N LYS A 28 18.52 -3.77 -7.30
CA LYS A 28 19.00 -4.93 -6.54
C LYS A 28 18.28 -5.09 -5.19
N GLU A 29 17.97 -3.99 -4.53
CA GLU A 29 17.27 -3.98 -3.24
C GLU A 29 15.78 -4.30 -3.45
N LYS A 30 15.17 -3.75 -4.49
CA LYS A 30 13.78 -4.06 -4.85
C LYS A 30 13.57 -5.52 -5.24
N LYS A 31 14.57 -6.18 -5.84
CA LYS A 31 14.49 -7.61 -6.20
C LYS A 31 14.19 -8.52 -4.98
N GLU A 32 14.54 -8.10 -3.77
CA GLU A 32 14.18 -8.79 -2.52
C GLU A 32 12.65 -8.97 -2.40
N PHE A 33 11.88 -8.04 -2.96
CA PHE A 33 10.43 -8.02 -2.91
C PHE A 33 9.76 -8.53 -4.18
N ALA A 34 10.48 -9.07 -5.18
CA ALA A 34 9.90 -9.40 -6.49
C ALA A 34 8.73 -10.43 -6.47
N GLY A 35 8.50 -11.10 -5.34
CA GLY A 35 7.45 -12.10 -5.13
C GLY A 35 7.65 -13.33 -6.01
N LYS A 36 8.13 -14.43 -5.42
CA LYS A 36 8.35 -15.72 -6.09
C LYS A 36 7.02 -16.39 -6.47
N LYS A 37 5.97 -16.20 -5.66
CA LYS A 37 4.62 -16.76 -5.89
C LYS A 37 3.58 -15.63 -5.98
N SER A 38 2.40 -15.94 -6.55
CA SER A 38 1.30 -14.97 -6.70
C SER A 38 0.70 -14.52 -5.35
N LEU A 39 0.77 -15.42 -4.36
CA LEU A 39 0.21 -15.24 -3.01
C LEU A 39 1.26 -14.76 -2.00
N ASP A 40 2.43 -14.31 -2.44
CA ASP A 40 3.42 -13.77 -1.52
C ASP A 40 2.86 -12.51 -0.83
N PRO A 41 2.98 -12.40 0.52
CA PRO A 41 2.42 -11.29 1.28
C PRO A 41 2.95 -9.91 0.89
N ILE A 42 4.19 -9.87 0.41
CA ILE A 42 4.83 -8.68 -0.11
C ILE A 42 5.31 -8.98 -1.52
N LYS A 43 4.90 -8.17 -2.49
CA LYS A 43 5.29 -8.33 -3.89
C LYS A 43 5.47 -6.99 -4.59
N CYS A 44 6.66 -6.71 -5.09
CA CYS A 44 6.93 -5.63 -6.02
C CYS A 44 7.08 -6.17 -7.44
N GLY A 45 6.70 -5.38 -8.43
CA GLY A 45 6.87 -5.76 -9.83
C GLY A 45 6.65 -4.60 -10.77
N THR A 46 6.97 -4.85 -12.03
CA THR A 46 6.72 -3.92 -13.14
C THR A 46 5.66 -4.54 -14.02
N SER A 47 4.62 -3.75 -14.31
CA SER A 47 3.47 -4.16 -15.10
C SER A 47 2.65 -5.32 -14.49
N LEU A 48 1.33 -5.19 -14.53
CA LEU A 48 0.44 -6.29 -14.20
C LEU A 48 -0.20 -6.77 -15.50
N THR A 49 0.01 -8.03 -15.85
CA THR A 49 -0.63 -8.62 -17.02
C THR A 49 -2.10 -8.88 -16.69
N THR A 50 -3.01 -8.28 -17.46
CA THR A 50 -4.41 -8.72 -17.48
C THR A 50 -4.49 -10.19 -17.91
N SER A 51 -5.58 -10.89 -17.58
CA SER A 51 -5.77 -12.35 -17.64
C SER A 51 -5.21 -13.09 -18.87
N ASN A 52 -5.00 -12.40 -20.00
CA ASN A 52 -4.57 -13.00 -21.26
C ASN A 52 -3.18 -12.52 -21.74
N GLY A 53 -2.38 -11.84 -20.91
CA GLY A 53 -0.99 -11.53 -21.26
C GLY A 53 -0.78 -10.38 -22.26
N LYS A 54 -1.85 -9.89 -22.89
CA LYS A 54 -1.78 -9.05 -24.11
C LYS A 54 -1.58 -7.56 -23.87
N ILE A 55 -1.78 -7.06 -22.65
CA ILE A 55 -1.66 -5.62 -22.34
C ILE A 55 -0.80 -5.47 -21.09
N PHE A 56 0.28 -4.70 -21.26
CA PHE A 56 1.16 -4.28 -20.18
C PHE A 56 0.77 -2.87 -19.74
N LEU A 57 0.49 -2.71 -18.45
CA LEU A 57 0.30 -1.40 -17.85
C LEU A 57 1.66 -0.72 -17.64
N TRP A 58 1.75 0.56 -17.99
CA TRP A 58 2.89 1.42 -17.67
C TRP A 58 2.83 1.81 -16.19
N ARG A 59 3.24 0.89 -15.32
CA ARG A 59 3.34 1.14 -13.88
C ARG A 59 4.29 0.16 -13.21
N ASP A 60 4.96 0.64 -12.17
CA ASP A 60 5.53 -0.20 -11.13
C ASP A 60 4.53 -0.33 -9.98
N PHE A 61 4.58 -1.43 -9.24
CA PHE A 61 3.69 -1.65 -8.09
C PHE A 61 4.41 -2.30 -6.92
N LEU A 62 3.87 -2.06 -5.73
CA LEU A 62 4.14 -2.78 -4.49
C LEU A 62 2.78 -3.24 -3.92
N LYS A 63 2.62 -4.55 -3.75
CA LYS A 63 1.44 -5.20 -3.19
C LYS A 63 1.77 -5.71 -1.80
N LEU A 64 0.91 -5.39 -0.84
CA LEU A 64 1.01 -5.79 0.55
C LEU A 64 -0.31 -6.46 0.98
N PHE A 65 -0.25 -7.66 1.54
CA PHE A 65 -1.40 -8.25 2.23
C PHE A 65 -1.46 -7.72 3.66
N VAL A 66 -2.61 -7.11 3.97
CA VAL A 66 -2.87 -6.49 5.27
C VAL A 66 -3.94 -7.32 5.99
N GLN A 67 -3.51 -8.46 6.54
CA GLN A 67 -4.32 -9.31 7.41
C GLN A 67 -4.12 -8.89 8.88
N PRO A 68 -5.17 -8.90 9.72
CA PRO A 68 -5.11 -8.44 11.11
C PRO A 68 -3.98 -9.10 11.93
N ASP A 69 -3.73 -10.39 11.69
CA ASP A 69 -2.82 -11.21 12.50
C ASP A 69 -1.44 -11.42 11.85
N GLN A 70 -1.26 -11.00 10.59
CA GLN A 70 -0.02 -11.17 9.83
C GLN A 70 0.24 -9.90 9.02
N PHE A 71 0.67 -8.85 9.71
CA PHE A 71 1.08 -7.61 9.07
C PHE A 71 2.55 -7.70 8.66
N LEU A 72 2.80 -7.98 7.39
CA LEU A 72 4.14 -8.05 6.83
C LEU A 72 4.46 -6.76 6.08
N TYR A 73 5.38 -5.97 6.63
CA TYR A 73 5.91 -4.78 5.98
C TYR A 73 7.23 -5.06 5.29
N PRO A 74 7.53 -4.37 4.17
CA PRO A 74 8.88 -4.39 3.64
C PRO A 74 9.81 -3.72 4.65
N ASN A 75 10.89 -4.41 5.00
CA ASN A 75 11.89 -3.97 5.99
C ASN A 75 12.65 -2.70 5.53
N LYS A 76 12.40 -2.26 4.29
CA LYS A 76 13.05 -1.15 3.59
C LYS A 76 12.03 -0.44 2.70
N PRO A 77 11.97 0.90 2.72
CA PRO A 77 12.60 1.80 3.69
C PRO A 77 11.98 1.64 5.09
N ILE A 78 12.71 2.05 6.13
CA ILE A 78 12.27 1.98 7.54
C ILE A 78 10.91 2.66 7.74
N GLY A 79 10.59 3.70 6.96
CA GLY A 79 9.30 4.40 6.98
C GLY A 79 8.10 3.54 6.59
N LEU A 80 8.29 2.43 5.87
CA LEU A 80 7.24 1.46 5.58
C LEU A 80 7.03 0.43 6.69
N SER A 81 7.98 0.27 7.62
CA SER A 81 7.94 -0.80 8.63
C SER A 81 6.84 -0.63 9.68
N ALA A 82 6.31 0.58 9.88
CA ALA A 82 5.23 0.82 10.84
C ALA A 82 4.50 2.17 10.69
N PRO A 83 3.57 2.34 9.73
CA PRO A 83 2.40 3.17 10.00
C PRO A 83 1.48 2.40 10.96
N LYS A 84 1.09 3.03 12.10
CA LYS A 84 -0.05 2.53 12.90
C LYS A 84 -1.22 2.26 11.95
N PRO A 85 -1.91 1.11 12.05
CA PRO A 85 -2.78 0.63 10.98
C PRO A 85 -3.78 1.70 10.58
N TYR A 86 -3.77 2.05 9.29
CA TYR A 86 -4.76 2.92 8.64
C TYR A 86 -6.21 2.52 8.97
N LYS A 87 -6.44 1.23 9.27
CA LYS A 87 -7.75 0.67 9.66
C LYS A 87 -8.35 1.28 10.94
N THR A 88 -7.53 1.85 11.84
CA THR A 88 -8.07 2.43 13.09
C THR A 88 -8.70 3.82 12.88
N LEU A 89 -8.32 4.52 11.80
CA LEU A 89 -8.77 5.91 11.54
C LEU A 89 -9.96 5.99 10.59
N THR A 90 -10.24 4.95 9.81
CA THR A 90 -11.45 4.84 8.99
C THR A 90 -12.53 4.02 9.71
N LYS A 91 -12.95 4.44 10.90
CA LYS A 91 -14.29 4.04 11.37
C LYS A 91 -15.29 4.65 10.38
N PRO A 92 -16.31 3.89 9.90
CA PRO A 92 -17.36 4.50 9.11
C PRO A 92 -17.92 5.66 9.92
N VAL A 93 -17.99 6.85 9.31
CA VAL A 93 -18.78 7.95 9.85
C VAL A 93 -20.17 7.36 10.04
N LYS A 94 -20.58 7.17 11.30
CA LYS A 94 -21.97 6.86 11.60
C LYS A 94 -22.73 8.11 11.18
N ASN A 95 -23.22 8.11 9.95
CA ASN A 95 -24.27 9.04 9.55
C ASN A 95 -25.39 8.79 10.56
N GLY A 96 -25.59 9.75 11.46
CA GLY A 96 -26.78 9.77 12.29
C GLY A 96 -27.95 9.79 11.33
N ALA A 97 -28.61 8.64 11.17
CA ALA A 97 -29.90 8.58 10.53
C ALA A 97 -30.81 9.52 11.31
N SER A 98 -31.13 10.66 10.71
CA SER A 98 -32.21 11.51 11.17
C SER A 98 -33.52 10.74 10.97
N PRO A 99 -34.44 10.74 11.95
CA PRO A 99 -35.65 9.95 11.88
C PRO A 99 -36.73 10.71 11.12
N TRP A 100 -36.65 10.73 9.79
CA TRP A 100 -37.78 10.98 8.88
C TRP A 100 -37.55 10.21 7.58
#